data_AF-A0AAW0CQV2-F1
#
_entry.id   AF-A0AAW0CQV2-F1
#
_cell.length_a   1.000
_cell.length_b   1.000
_cell.length_c   1.000
_cell.angle_alpha   90.00
_cell.angle_beta   90.00
_cell.angle_gamma   90.00
#
_symmetry.space_group_name_H-M   'P 1'
#
loop_
_entity.id
_entity.type
_entity.pdbx_description
1 polymer ?
#
loop_
_entity_poly.entity_id
_entity_poly.type
_entity_poly.pdbx_seq_one_letter_code
_entity_poly.pdbx_strand_id
1 'polypeptide(L)'
;MASEIREHLSPGSSRARTPILTAAKFCQITFKKFKVVTAKEDGRTLLIEEEVLRGKISDEPFASGRMKHAHDLLLSNSDQLVAKHFFRLSEDIKDVSILENEAEIQAELTRLAWGQWFLEHFYEFCKEHHVLDRVERLLEFAQAFLAQEVDFPSVASGVAQIEADHHVVLAINTIRYEFSVSYSYSNIF
;
A
#
# COMPACT_ATOMS: atom_id res chain seq x y z
N MET A 1 16.80 16.03 68.08
CA MET A 1 16.72 14.69 67.48
C MET A 1 16.38 14.87 66.01
N ALA A 2 17.19 14.24 65.14
CA ALA A 2 17.03 14.01 63.69
C ALA A 2 16.95 15.25 62.78
N SER A 3 17.56 15.31 61.59
CA SER A 3 18.74 14.71 60.95
C SER A 3 18.73 15.30 59.53
N GLU A 4 19.87 15.80 59.07
CA GLU A 4 20.08 16.29 57.70
C GLU A 4 19.95 15.16 56.67
N ILE A 5 19.30 15.43 55.52
CA ILE A 5 19.52 14.69 54.28
C ILE A 5 19.58 15.69 53.12
N ARG A 6 20.80 15.89 52.59
CA ARG A 6 21.10 16.38 51.25
C ARG A 6 21.65 15.18 50.46
N GLU A 7 20.96 14.75 49.41
CA GLU A 7 21.50 13.88 48.36
C GLU A 7 20.89 14.33 47.01
N HIS A 8 21.69 14.95 46.15
CA HIS A 8 22.32 14.34 44.97
C HIS A 8 21.40 14.23 43.75
N LEU A 9 21.32 15.34 43.00
CA LEU A 9 20.96 15.34 41.58
C LEU A 9 22.11 14.71 40.79
N SER A 10 21.98 13.43 40.44
CA SER A 10 22.75 12.84 39.35
C SER A 10 22.08 13.18 38.02
N PRO A 11 22.80 13.74 37.02
CA PRO A 11 22.26 13.88 35.69
C PRO A 11 22.15 12.49 35.06
N GLY A 12 20.94 11.95 35.02
CA GLY A 12 20.60 10.78 34.24
C GLY A 12 20.85 11.07 32.77
N SER A 13 21.98 10.58 32.27
CA SER A 13 22.30 10.48 30.85
C SER A 13 21.20 9.68 30.14
N SER A 14 20.16 10.36 29.65
CA SER A 14 19.27 9.81 28.63
C SER A 14 20.07 9.76 27.33
N ARG A 15 20.87 8.70 27.16
CA ARG A 15 21.29 8.29 25.82
C ARG A 15 20.00 7.95 25.09
N ALA A 16 19.52 8.89 24.29
CA ALA A 16 18.63 8.59 23.19
C ALA A 16 19.32 7.47 22.42
N ARG A 17 18.83 6.24 22.57
CA ARG A 17 19.17 5.16 21.67
C ARG A 17 18.57 5.59 20.34
N THR A 18 19.38 6.23 19.50
CA THR A 18 19.12 6.27 18.07
C THR A 18 18.82 4.82 17.70
N PRO A 19 17.61 4.50 17.20
CA PRO A 19 17.38 3.17 16.69
C PRO A 19 18.46 2.94 15.65
N ILE A 20 19.23 1.87 15.82
CA ILE A 20 20.10 1.38 14.77
C ILE A 20 19.13 1.01 13.65
N LEU A 21 18.92 1.94 12.72
CA LEU A 21 18.33 1.66 11.43
C LEU A 21 19.29 0.67 10.77
N THR A 22 19.10 -0.61 11.04
CA THR A 22 19.59 -1.67 10.17
C THR A 22 19.12 -1.28 8.78
N ALA A 23 20.06 -0.92 7.91
CA ALA A 23 19.76 -0.55 6.54
C ALA A 23 18.86 -1.64 5.97
N ALA A 24 17.65 -1.27 5.54
CA ALA A 24 16.72 -2.23 4.98
C ALA A 24 17.41 -3.00 3.86
N LYS A 25 17.41 -4.33 3.95
CA LYS A 25 17.97 -5.18 2.92
C LYS A 25 16.99 -5.19 1.76
N PHE A 26 17.51 -4.94 0.56
CA PHE A 26 16.72 -4.93 -0.66
C PHE A 26 17.14 -6.08 -1.57
N CYS A 27 16.19 -6.73 -2.22
CA CYS A 27 16.43 -7.65 -3.33
C CYS A 27 15.99 -7.03 -4.66
N GLN A 28 16.68 -7.38 -5.74
CA GLN A 28 16.31 -6.97 -7.10
C GLN A 28 15.11 -7.79 -7.54
N ILE A 29 14.14 -7.14 -8.20
CA ILE A 29 12.96 -7.81 -8.74
C ILE A 29 12.68 -7.35 -10.18
N THR A 30 12.17 -8.29 -10.97
CA THR A 30 11.54 -8.05 -12.27
C THR A 30 10.10 -8.54 -12.17
N PHE A 31 9.14 -7.72 -12.59
CA PHE A 31 7.74 -8.10 -12.56
C PHE A 31 6.96 -7.54 -13.75
N LYS A 32 5.92 -8.26 -14.16
CA LYS A 32 4.89 -7.78 -15.08
C LYS A 32 3.88 -6.94 -14.31
N LYS A 33 3.52 -5.78 -14.87
CA LYS A 33 2.47 -4.90 -14.35
C LYS A 33 1.16 -5.19 -15.06
N PHE A 34 0.12 -5.50 -14.29
CA PHE A 34 -1.24 -5.60 -14.80
C PHE A 34 -2.13 -4.55 -14.16
N LYS A 35 -2.83 -3.81 -15.00
CA LYS A 35 -3.82 -2.83 -14.57
C LYS A 35 -5.21 -3.47 -14.57
N VAL A 36 -5.98 -3.18 -13.52
CA VAL A 36 -7.41 -3.48 -13.52
C VAL A 36 -8.16 -2.35 -14.20
N VAL A 37 -8.96 -2.69 -15.21
CA VAL A 37 -9.83 -1.76 -15.93
C VAL A 37 -11.27 -2.20 -15.74
N THR A 38 -12.13 -1.26 -15.35
CA THR A 38 -13.58 -1.47 -15.23
C THR A 38 -14.27 -1.04 -16.52
N ALA A 39 -15.02 -1.94 -17.14
CA ALA A 39 -15.87 -1.63 -18.29
C ALA A 39 -16.98 -0.66 -17.89
N LYS A 40 -17.16 0.42 -18.67
CA LYS A 40 -18.13 1.47 -18.36
C LYS A 40 -19.59 0.99 -18.41
N GLU A 41 -19.86 -0.02 -19.22
CA GLU A 41 -21.23 -0.45 -19.56
C GLU A 41 -21.85 -1.35 -18.49
N ASP A 42 -21.07 -2.28 -17.93
CA ASP A 42 -21.58 -3.31 -17.01
C ASP A 42 -20.77 -3.47 -15.72
N GLY A 43 -19.73 -2.64 -15.53
CA GLY A 43 -18.89 -2.67 -14.33
C GLY A 43 -17.98 -3.89 -14.22
N ARG A 44 -17.86 -4.73 -15.26
CA ARG A 44 -16.94 -5.86 -15.26
C ARG A 44 -15.49 -5.39 -15.24
N THR A 45 -14.65 -6.07 -14.46
CA THR A 45 -13.22 -5.79 -14.40
C THR A 45 -12.42 -6.74 -15.28
N LEU A 46 -11.39 -6.20 -15.94
CA LEU A 46 -10.42 -6.93 -16.74
C LEU A 46 -9.01 -6.59 -16.26
N LEU A 47 -8.14 -7.60 -16.22
CA LEU A 47 -6.69 -7.42 -16.02
C LEU A 47 -6.02 -7.29 -17.38
N ILE A 48 -5.28 -6.20 -17.57
CA ILE A 48 -4.54 -5.92 -18.80
C ILE A 48 -3.06 -5.87 -18.46
N GLU A 49 -2.26 -6.75 -19.06
CA GLU A 49 -0.79 -6.67 -18.99
C GLU A 49 -0.35 -5.38 -19.69
N GLU A 50 0.40 -4.52 -19.00
CA GLU A 50 0.87 -3.25 -19.54
C GLU A 50 2.34 -3.33 -19.94
N GLU A 51 3.23 -3.60 -18.99
CA GLU A 51 4.68 -3.52 -19.18
C GLU A 51 5.43 -4.42 -18.18
N VAL A 52 6.71 -4.65 -18.45
CA VAL A 52 7.64 -5.31 -17.52
C VAL A 52 8.49 -4.24 -16.84
N LEU A 53 8.47 -4.22 -15.51
CA LEU A 53 9.20 -3.28 -14.69
C LEU A 53 10.31 -3.98 -13.92
N ARG A 54 11.31 -3.18 -13.53
CA ARG A 54 12.45 -3.61 -12.70
C ARG A 54 12.64 -2.65 -11.55
N GLY A 55 13.00 -3.19 -10.40
CA GLY A 55 13.25 -2.39 -9.21
C GLY A 55 13.91 -3.21 -8.12
N LYS A 56 13.87 -2.66 -6.91
CA LYS A 56 14.29 -3.34 -5.70
C LYS A 56 13.20 -3.25 -4.65
N ILE A 57 12.95 -4.34 -3.92
CA ILE A 57 11.95 -4.43 -2.87
C ILE A 57 12.62 -4.75 -1.53
N SER A 58 12.11 -4.19 -0.44
CA SER A 58 12.64 -4.47 0.90
C SER A 58 12.28 -5.89 1.36
N ASP A 59 13.27 -6.63 1.84
CA ASP A 59 13.06 -7.98 2.39
C ASP A 59 12.12 -7.92 3.61
N GLU A 60 12.30 -6.90 4.45
CA GLU A 60 11.48 -6.67 5.64
C GLU A 60 10.31 -5.72 5.33
N PRO A 61 9.11 -5.96 5.88
CA PRO A 61 8.02 -5.02 5.76
C PRO A 61 8.29 -3.78 6.62
N PHE A 62 8.06 -2.59 6.06
CA PHE A 62 8.12 -1.35 6.84
C PHE A 62 6.83 -1.14 7.65
N ALA A 63 5.73 -1.80 7.28
CA ALA A 63 4.47 -1.79 8.01
C ALA A 63 3.72 -3.11 7.86
N SER A 64 2.93 -3.45 8.89
CA SER A 64 2.12 -4.67 8.93
C SER A 64 0.72 -4.33 9.43
N GLY A 65 -0.29 -4.64 8.63
CA GLY A 65 -1.70 -4.55 9.01
C GLY A 65 -2.21 -5.86 9.63
N ARG A 66 -3.54 -5.97 9.76
CA ARG A 66 -4.17 -7.20 10.26
C ARG A 66 -3.99 -8.42 9.34
N MET A 67 -3.91 -8.16 8.03
CA MET A 67 -3.95 -9.20 6.99
C MET A 67 -2.78 -9.12 5.99
N LYS A 68 -2.12 -7.96 5.91
CA LYS A 68 -1.14 -7.66 4.85
C LYS A 68 0.15 -7.08 5.41
N HIS A 69 1.25 -7.46 4.79
CA HIS A 69 2.53 -6.80 4.95
C HIS A 69 2.71 -5.75 3.86
N ALA A 70 3.43 -4.68 4.18
CA ALA A 70 3.76 -3.59 3.27
C ALA A 70 5.28 -3.41 3.20
N HIS A 71 5.80 -3.47 1.98
CA HIS A 71 7.22 -3.41 1.65
C HIS A 71 7.51 -2.19 0.79
N ASP A 72 8.70 -1.62 0.97
CA ASP A 72 9.16 -0.51 0.14
C ASP A 72 9.63 -1.07 -1.20
N LEU A 73 9.05 -0.56 -2.29
CA LEU A 73 9.44 -0.87 -3.65
C LEU A 73 10.04 0.38 -4.30
N LEU A 74 11.30 0.31 -4.71
CA LEU A 74 11.94 1.37 -5.51
C LEU A 74 12.13 0.87 -6.94
N LEU A 75 11.46 1.53 -7.88
CA LEU A 75 11.61 1.25 -9.30
C LEU A 75 12.93 1.80 -9.86
N SER A 76 13.37 1.26 -11.01
CA SER A 76 14.60 1.71 -11.67
C SER A 76 14.57 3.18 -12.12
N ASN A 77 13.38 3.75 -12.30
CA ASN A 77 13.18 5.17 -12.60
C ASN A 77 13.17 6.06 -11.34
N SER A 78 13.50 5.49 -10.16
CA SER A 78 13.47 6.15 -8.85
C SER A 78 12.10 6.39 -8.23
N ASP A 79 11.01 5.90 -8.85
CA ASP A 79 9.70 5.95 -8.21
C ASP A 79 9.65 5.02 -6.99
N GLN A 80 9.16 5.54 -5.87
CA GLN A 80 8.90 4.76 -4.65
C GLN A 80 7.42 4.39 -4.57
N LEU A 81 7.17 3.09 -4.41
CA LEU A 81 5.85 2.47 -4.35
C LEU A 81 5.75 1.58 -3.11
N VAL A 82 4.52 1.15 -2.79
CA VAL A 82 4.27 0.21 -1.69
C VAL A 82 3.77 -1.10 -2.25
N ALA A 83 4.56 -2.16 -2.05
CA ALA A 83 4.19 -3.52 -2.37
C ALA A 83 3.51 -4.20 -1.18
N LYS A 84 2.43 -4.94 -1.42
CA LYS A 84 1.67 -5.64 -0.39
C LYS A 84 1.33 -7.06 -0.79
N HIS A 85 1.35 -7.95 0.18
CA HIS A 85 0.83 -9.31 0.08
C HIS A 85 -0.01 -9.65 1.30
N PHE A 86 -0.90 -10.64 1.18
CA PHE A 86 -1.66 -11.20 2.29
C PHE A 86 -0.83 -12.26 3.00
N PHE A 87 -0.57 -12.06 4.30
CA PHE A 87 0.03 -13.08 5.16
C PHE A 87 -1.03 -13.80 6.02
N ARG A 88 -2.28 -13.32 5.98
CA ARG A 88 -3.41 -13.86 6.74
C ARG A 88 -4.73 -13.43 6.10
N LEU A 89 -5.71 -14.34 6.00
CA LEU A 89 -7.07 -14.02 5.53
C LEU A 89 -8.09 -13.88 6.65
N SER A 90 -7.89 -14.56 7.78
CA SER A 90 -8.73 -14.46 8.97
C SER A 90 -7.92 -14.83 10.21
N GLU A 91 -8.48 -14.71 11.42
CA GLU A 91 -7.76 -15.13 12.63
C GLU A 91 -7.38 -16.63 12.61
N ASP A 92 -8.15 -17.43 11.86
CA ASP A 92 -8.00 -18.87 11.72
C ASP A 92 -7.13 -19.28 10.51
N ILE A 93 -7.02 -18.45 9.48
CA ILE A 93 -6.25 -18.74 8.24
C ILE A 93 -4.96 -17.92 8.24
N LYS A 94 -3.87 -18.54 8.72
CA LYS A 94 -2.56 -17.89 8.91
C LYS A 94 -1.52 -18.17 7.83
N ASP A 95 -1.75 -19.19 7.01
CA ASP A 95 -0.86 -19.55 5.90
C ASP A 95 -1.65 -19.36 4.61
N VAL A 96 -1.39 -18.26 3.92
CA VAL A 96 -2.10 -17.92 2.68
C VAL A 96 -1.34 -18.55 1.52
N SER A 97 -2.02 -19.42 0.76
CA SER A 97 -1.43 -20.00 -0.45
C SER A 97 -1.24 -18.95 -1.54
N ILE A 98 -0.40 -19.25 -2.54
CA ILE A 98 -0.17 -18.36 -3.68
C ILE A 98 -1.48 -18.01 -4.40
N LEU A 99 -2.33 -19.02 -4.63
CA LEU A 99 -3.62 -18.86 -5.30
C LEU A 99 -4.61 -18.01 -4.48
N GLU A 100 -4.64 -18.21 -3.16
CA GLU A 100 -5.49 -17.40 -2.28
C GLU A 100 -5.01 -15.94 -2.23
N ASN A 101 -3.70 -15.72 -2.12
CA ASN A 101 -3.12 -14.37 -2.15
C ASN A 101 -3.42 -13.67 -3.49
N GLU A 102 -3.29 -14.38 -4.61
CA GLU A 102 -3.64 -13.86 -5.93
C GLU A 102 -5.11 -13.47 -6.02
N ALA A 103 -6.02 -14.38 -5.65
CA ALA A 103 -7.46 -14.13 -5.67
C ALA A 103 -7.84 -12.90 -4.82
N GLU A 104 -7.24 -12.75 -3.64
CA GLU A 104 -7.52 -11.64 -2.74
C GLU A 104 -6.93 -10.31 -3.22
N ILE A 105 -5.75 -10.34 -3.86
CA ILE A 105 -5.21 -9.15 -4.51
C ILE A 105 -6.09 -8.72 -5.68
N GLN A 106 -6.52 -9.65 -6.55
CA GLN A 106 -7.42 -9.33 -7.65
C GLN A 106 -8.76 -8.77 -7.15
N ALA A 107 -9.29 -9.33 -6.05
CA ALA A 107 -10.50 -8.82 -5.40
C ALA A 107 -10.30 -7.41 -4.83
N GLU A 108 -9.14 -7.12 -4.22
CA GLU A 108 -8.79 -5.78 -3.73
C GLU A 108 -8.70 -4.75 -4.85
N LEU A 109 -8.01 -5.08 -5.94
CA LEU A 109 -7.89 -4.21 -7.10
C LEU A 109 -9.26 -3.95 -7.75
N THR A 110 -10.11 -4.98 -7.81
CA THR A 110 -11.50 -4.84 -8.28
C THR A 110 -12.30 -3.90 -7.39
N ARG A 111 -12.20 -4.02 -6.06
CA ARG A 111 -12.87 -3.09 -5.12
C ARG A 111 -12.41 -1.64 -5.29
N LEU A 112 -11.10 -1.41 -5.49
CA LEU A 112 -10.56 -0.07 -5.77
C LEU A 112 -11.10 0.48 -7.09
N ALA A 113 -11.11 -0.33 -8.14
CA ALA A 113 -11.60 0.07 -9.47
C ALA A 113 -13.11 0.37 -9.46
N TRP A 114 -13.91 -0.40 -8.73
CA TRP A 114 -15.33 -0.10 -8.50
C TRP A 114 -15.55 1.16 -7.68
N GLY A 115 -14.75 1.38 -6.63
CA GLY A 115 -14.80 2.60 -5.84
C GLY A 115 -14.54 3.84 -6.69
N GLN A 116 -13.51 3.79 -7.54
CA GLN A 116 -13.19 4.85 -8.47
C GLN A 116 -14.34 5.07 -9.47
N TRP A 117 -14.83 4.01 -10.11
CA TRP A 117 -15.95 4.08 -11.06
C TRP A 117 -17.20 4.70 -10.42
N PHE A 118 -17.55 4.27 -9.20
CA PHE A 118 -18.67 4.83 -8.46
C PHE A 118 -18.50 6.32 -8.21
N LEU A 119 -17.31 6.74 -7.79
CA LEU A 119 -17.05 8.13 -7.45
C LEU A 119 -17.09 9.05 -8.68
N GLU A 120 -16.60 8.56 -9.82
CA GLU A 120 -16.73 9.23 -11.11
C GLU A 120 -18.20 9.46 -11.47
N HIS A 121 -19.03 8.40 -11.42
CA HIS A 121 -20.46 8.49 -11.75
C HIS A 121 -21.24 9.33 -10.75
N PHE A 122 -20.87 9.28 -9.47
CA PHE A 122 -21.45 10.13 -8.43
C PHE A 122 -21.21 11.62 -8.73
N TYR A 123 -19.99 12.00 -9.10
CA TYR A 123 -19.70 13.39 -9.46
C TYR A 123 -20.37 13.83 -10.76
N GLU A 124 -20.47 12.95 -11.76
CA GLU A 124 -21.25 13.21 -12.98
C GLU A 124 -22.73 13.45 -12.65
N PHE A 125 -23.34 12.59 -11.83
CA PHE A 125 -24.70 12.77 -11.34
C PHE A 125 -24.89 14.11 -10.61
N CYS A 126 -23.99 14.45 -9.67
CA CYS A 126 -24.07 15.73 -8.96
C CYS A 126 -23.95 16.94 -9.90
N LYS A 127 -23.16 16.82 -10.97
CA LYS A 127 -23.03 17.85 -12.01
C LYS A 127 -24.33 18.01 -12.79
N GLU A 128 -24.93 16.90 -13.24
CA GLU A 128 -26.20 16.88 -13.98
C GLU A 128 -27.36 17.45 -13.15
N HIS A 129 -27.34 17.26 -11.84
CA HIS A 129 -28.35 17.74 -10.90
C HIS A 129 -28.04 19.12 -10.29
N HIS A 130 -27.00 19.82 -10.74
CA HIS A 130 -26.62 21.15 -10.24
C HIS A 130 -26.40 21.24 -8.73
N VAL A 131 -25.86 20.16 -8.13
CA VAL A 131 -25.51 20.10 -6.70
C VAL A 131 -24.00 19.87 -6.47
N LEU A 132 -23.20 19.89 -7.55
CA LEU A 132 -21.76 19.63 -7.49
C LEU A 132 -21.00 20.64 -6.61
N ASP A 133 -21.49 21.87 -6.52
CA ASP A 133 -20.95 22.93 -5.65
C ASP A 133 -21.10 22.64 -4.15
N ARG A 134 -21.98 21.70 -3.80
CA ARG A 134 -22.25 21.24 -2.43
C ARG A 134 -21.47 19.98 -2.06
N VAL A 135 -20.68 19.44 -2.99
CA VAL A 135 -19.96 18.19 -2.83
C VAL A 135 -18.46 18.46 -2.89
N GLU A 136 -17.76 18.05 -1.84
CA GLU A 136 -16.31 18.13 -1.78
C GLU A 136 -15.68 17.10 -2.72
N ARG A 137 -14.73 17.54 -3.55
CA ARG A 137 -14.07 16.72 -4.58
C ARG A 137 -12.66 16.26 -4.17
N LEU A 138 -12.40 16.18 -2.86
CA LEU A 138 -11.12 15.75 -2.32
C LEU A 138 -11.04 14.23 -2.08
N LEU A 139 -12.15 13.52 -2.27
CA LEU A 139 -12.16 12.07 -2.16
C LEU A 139 -11.60 11.46 -3.44
N GLU A 140 -10.60 10.60 -3.28
CA GLU A 140 -10.01 9.78 -4.35
C GLU A 140 -9.72 8.38 -3.81
N PHE A 141 -9.88 7.36 -4.67
CA PHE A 141 -9.45 6.00 -4.34
C PHE A 141 -7.97 5.84 -4.65
N ALA A 142 -7.27 5.06 -3.82
CA ALA A 142 -5.89 4.71 -4.08
C ALA A 142 -5.76 3.98 -5.42
N GLN A 143 -4.81 4.41 -6.24
CA GLN A 143 -4.43 3.69 -7.46
C GLN A 143 -3.51 2.53 -7.11
N ALA A 144 -3.78 1.38 -7.72
CA ALA A 144 -3.00 0.17 -7.52
C ALA A 144 -2.98 -0.70 -8.77
N PHE A 145 -1.96 -1.56 -8.88
CA PHE A 145 -1.83 -2.55 -9.94
C PHE A 145 -1.34 -3.89 -9.38
N LEU A 146 -1.59 -4.97 -10.13
CA LEU A 146 -1.06 -6.29 -9.83
C LEU A 146 0.37 -6.37 -10.39
N ALA A 147 1.34 -6.69 -9.54
CA ALA A 147 2.69 -7.02 -9.97
C ALA A 147 2.87 -8.53 -9.90
N GLN A 148 3.23 -9.15 -11.02
CA GLN A 148 3.55 -10.57 -11.09
C GLN A 148 5.05 -10.75 -11.29
N GLU A 149 5.74 -11.35 -10.33
CA GLU A 149 7.18 -11.60 -10.42
C GLU A 149 7.48 -12.67 -11.50
N VAL A 150 8.51 -12.42 -12.33
CA VAL A 150 8.82 -13.27 -13.51
C VAL A 150 10.06 -14.15 -13.35
N ASP A 151 10.95 -13.88 -12.41
CA ASP A 151 12.23 -14.60 -12.26
C ASP A 151 12.24 -15.51 -11.01
N PHE A 152 12.35 -14.90 -9.84
CA PHE A 152 12.43 -15.57 -8.55
C PHE A 152 11.53 -14.86 -7.55
N PRO A 153 10.87 -15.61 -6.64
CA PRO A 153 10.02 -15.03 -5.63
C PRO A 153 10.89 -14.18 -4.69
N SER A 154 10.52 -12.93 -4.49
CA SER A 154 11.12 -12.08 -3.47
C SER A 154 10.66 -12.54 -2.09
N VAL A 155 11.45 -12.28 -1.04
CA VAL A 155 11.02 -12.52 0.35
C VAL A 155 9.72 -11.77 0.66
N ALA A 156 9.56 -10.59 0.06
CA ALA A 156 8.38 -9.74 0.18
C ALA A 156 7.10 -10.35 -0.41
N SER A 157 7.19 -11.45 -1.14
CA SER A 157 6.03 -12.21 -1.62
C SER A 157 5.48 -13.21 -0.60
N GLY A 158 6.23 -13.52 0.46
CA GLY A 158 5.87 -14.56 1.42
C GLY A 158 6.06 -15.99 0.91
N VAL A 159 6.64 -16.18 -0.28
CA VAL A 159 6.78 -17.48 -0.95
C VAL A 159 8.25 -17.92 -0.93
N ALA A 160 8.53 -19.08 -0.32
CA ALA A 160 9.89 -19.62 -0.25
C ALA A 160 10.35 -20.26 -1.57
N GLN A 161 9.43 -20.86 -2.34
CA GLN A 161 9.69 -21.52 -3.62
C GLN A 161 8.46 -21.38 -4.53
N ILE A 162 8.68 -21.11 -5.82
CA ILE A 162 7.62 -21.14 -6.83
C ILE A 162 7.35 -22.61 -7.18
N GLU A 163 6.14 -23.10 -6.88
CA GLU A 163 5.66 -24.36 -7.44
C GLU A 163 5.39 -24.16 -8.94
N ALA A 164 5.71 -25.18 -9.75
CA ALA A 164 5.45 -25.13 -11.19
C ALA A 164 3.97 -24.74 -11.44
N ASP A 165 3.76 -23.88 -12.44
CA ASP A 165 2.46 -23.32 -12.84
C ASP A 165 1.83 -22.24 -11.94
N HIS A 166 2.52 -21.76 -10.89
CA HIS A 166 2.02 -20.69 -10.03
C HIS A 166 2.75 -19.35 -10.25
N HIS A 167 1.99 -18.27 -10.12
CA HIS A 167 2.49 -16.90 -10.28
C HIS A 167 2.49 -16.16 -8.95
N VAL A 168 3.63 -15.57 -8.61
CA VAL A 168 3.78 -14.83 -7.36
C VAL A 168 3.38 -13.39 -7.61
N VAL A 169 2.36 -12.93 -6.90
CA VAL A 169 1.75 -11.62 -7.13
C VAL A 169 1.73 -10.73 -5.88
N LEU A 170 1.92 -9.44 -6.12
CA LEU A 170 1.88 -8.36 -5.14
C LEU A 170 0.87 -7.30 -5.58
N ALA A 171 0.13 -6.73 -4.64
CA ALA A 171 -0.60 -5.48 -4.87
C ALA A 171 0.38 -4.31 -4.72
N ILE A 172 0.56 -3.53 -5.78
CA ILE A 172 1.41 -2.33 -5.72
C ILE A 172 0.52 -1.10 -5.67
N ASN A 173 0.58 -0.36 -4.58
CA ASN A 173 -0.10 0.92 -4.44
C ASN A 173 0.82 2.04 -4.91
N THR A 174 0.30 2.89 -5.79
CA THR A 174 0.91 4.19 -6.06
C THR A 174 0.47 5.15 -4.97
N ILE A 175 1.38 5.58 -4.11
CA ILE A 175 1.10 6.67 -3.17
C ILE A 175 1.27 7.97 -3.92
N ARG A 176 0.19 8.74 -4.10
CA ARG A 176 0.29 10.16 -4.39
C ARG A 176 0.28 10.91 -3.07
N TYR A 177 1.42 11.46 -2.67
CA TYR A 177 1.47 12.45 -1.60
C TYR A 177 1.06 13.81 -2.16
N GLU A 178 -0.24 14.06 -2.27
CA GLU A 178 -0.75 15.43 -2.46
C GLU A 178 -1.78 15.74 -1.37
N PHE A 179 -1.29 16.05 -0.17
CA PHE A 179 -2.11 16.69 0.87
C PHE A 179 -1.63 18.14 1.03
N SER A 180 -2.28 19.08 0.33
CA SER A 180 -2.29 20.49 0.73
C SER A 180 -3.67 20.85 1.24
N VAL A 181 -3.95 20.57 2.52
CA VAL A 181 -5.15 21.09 3.17
C VAL A 181 -4.80 22.48 3.73
N SER A 182 -5.06 23.53 2.95
CA SER A 182 -5.04 24.91 3.46
C SER A 182 -6.42 25.27 3.99
N TYR A 183 -6.60 25.26 5.31
CA TYR A 183 -7.77 25.86 5.95
C TYR A 183 -7.63 27.38 5.93
N SER A 184 -8.37 28.08 5.06
CA SER A 184 -8.64 29.50 5.27
C SER A 184 -9.92 29.62 6.10
N TYR A 185 -9.77 29.83 7.41
CA TYR A 185 -10.84 30.41 8.21
C TYR A 185 -11.03 31.86 7.73
N SER A 186 -12.03 32.10 6.88
CA SER A 186 -12.58 33.43 6.70
C SER A 186 -13.30 33.79 7.99
N ASN A 187 -12.68 34.68 8.77
CA ASN A 187 -13.27 35.31 9.94
C ASN A 187 -14.63 35.89 9.57
N ILE A 188 -15.69 35.31 10.15
CA ILE A 188 -16.98 35.98 10.29
C ILE A 188 -16.87 36.82 11.56
N PHE A 189 -16.62 38.12 11.39
CA PHE A 189 -17.09 39.18 12.27
C PHE A 189 -17.34 40.43 11.42
#